data_AF-A0A432H959-F1
#
_entry.id   AF-A0A432H959-F1
#
_cell.length_a   1.000
_cell.length_b   1.000
_cell.length_c   1.000
_cell.angle_alpha   90.00
_cell.angle_beta   90.00
_cell.angle_gamma   90.00
#
_symmetry.space_group_name_H-M   'P 1'
#
loop_
_entity.id
_entity.type
_entity.pdbx_description
1 polymer ?
#
loop_
_entity_poly.entity_id
_entity_poly.type
_entity_poly.pdbx_seq_one_letter_code
_entity_poly.pdbx_strand_id
1 'polypeptide(L)'
;MCGEIVCCPSIQSLTFWNLWVEEMVRSGDITPEEARHHPWRNRITRGLGMNPNVTVAINIYDWQPGDTLVLCSDGLTRHVNDDEIAALVMNYLPREAVAHLIE
;
A
#
# COMPACT_ATOMS: atom_id res chain seq x y z
N MET A 1 4.43 1.21 -6.55
CA MET A 1 3.16 1.95 -6.70
C MET A 1 2.04 0.93 -6.69
N CYS A 2 1.10 0.90 -5.75
CA CYS A 2 0.56 1.93 -4.87
C CYS A 2 0.17 1.32 -3.51
N GLY A 3 0.29 2.08 -2.42
CA GLY A 3 -0.27 1.75 -1.12
C GLY A 3 -1.62 2.44 -0.97
N GLU A 4 -2.65 1.67 -0.67
CA GLU A 4 -4.00 2.20 -0.45
C GLU A 4 -4.53 1.66 0.87
N ILE A 5 -4.74 2.58 1.82
CA ILE A 5 -5.21 2.29 3.17
C ILE A 5 -6.64 2.81 3.29
N VAL A 6 -7.58 1.96 3.69
CA VAL A 6 -8.91 2.40 4.15
C VAL A 6 -8.95 2.39 5.66
N CYS A 7 -9.54 3.44 6.23
CA CYS A 7 -9.70 3.61 7.66
C CYS A 7 -11.19 3.72 8.02
N CYS A 8 -11.76 2.64 8.59
CA CYS A 8 -12.80 2.67 9.63
C CYS A 8 -13.18 1.22 10.08
N PRO A 9 -13.23 0.90 11.40
CA PRO A 9 -12.64 1.58 12.55
C PRO A 9 -11.14 1.27 12.72
N SER A 10 -10.56 0.52 11.77
CA SER A 10 -9.16 0.10 11.76
C SER A 10 -8.56 0.33 10.37
N ILE A 11 -7.24 0.50 10.31
CA ILE A 11 -6.53 0.53 9.03
C ILE A 11 -6.53 -0.85 8.40
N GLN A 12 -6.84 -0.88 7.10
CA GLN A 12 -6.71 -2.06 6.28
C GLN A 12 -5.97 -1.71 4.98
N SER A 13 -4.91 -2.46 4.68
CA SER A 13 -4.27 -2.44 3.37
C SER A 13 -5.18 -3.09 2.34
N LEU A 14 -5.52 -2.34 1.30
CA LEU A 14 -6.42 -2.82 0.24
C LEU A 14 -5.67 -3.40 -0.96
N THR A 15 -4.41 -3.01 -1.15
CA THR A 15 -3.58 -3.43 -2.28
C THR A 15 -2.40 -4.28 -1.83
N PHE A 16 -1.88 -5.10 -2.74
CA PHE A 16 -0.65 -5.88 -2.56
C PHE A 16 0.46 -5.29 -3.44
N TRP A 17 1.71 -5.37 -2.99
CA TRP A 17 2.82 -4.90 -3.82
C TRP A 17 3.13 -5.92 -4.91
N ASN A 18 3.44 -5.41 -6.10
CA ASN A 18 3.85 -6.25 -7.22
C ASN A 18 5.37 -6.43 -7.19
N LEU A 19 5.88 -6.93 -6.06
CA LEU A 19 7.30 -7.20 -5.85
C LEU A 19 7.57 -8.69 -6.08
N TRP A 20 8.71 -8.97 -6.71
CA TRP A 20 9.12 -10.34 -7.02
C TRP A 20 9.21 -11.20 -5.77
N VAL A 21 9.72 -10.64 -4.67
CA VAL A 21 9.81 -11.36 -3.41
C VAL A 21 8.46 -11.64 -2.78
N GLU A 22 7.45 -10.78 -2.99
CA GLU A 22 6.09 -11.05 -2.49
C GLU A 22 5.43 -12.18 -3.27
N GLU A 23 5.67 -12.26 -4.58
CA GLU A 23 5.24 -13.40 -5.40
C GLU A 23 5.90 -14.70 -4.93
N MET A 24 7.21 -14.68 -4.65
CA MET A 24 7.96 -15.83 -4.12
C MET A 24 7.47 -16.28 -2.74
N VAL A 25 7.13 -15.34 -1.85
CA VAL A 25 6.52 -15.67 -0.55
C VAL A 25 5.16 -16.32 -0.76
N ARG A 26 4.34 -15.80 -1.68
CA ARG A 26 3.01 -16.33 -1.97
C ARG A 26 3.03 -17.71 -2.65
N SER A 27 4.02 -18.00 -3.48
CA SER A 27 4.24 -19.34 -4.05
C SER A 27 4.84 -20.32 -3.04
N GLY A 28 5.36 -19.84 -1.92
CA GLY A 28 6.02 -20.65 -0.89
C GLY A 28 7.50 -20.94 -1.19
N ASP A 29 8.10 -20.24 -2.16
CA ASP A 29 9.50 -20.42 -2.54
C ASP A 29 10.47 -19.87 -1.49
N ILE A 30 10.06 -18.82 -0.76
CA ILE A 30 10.83 -18.23 0.33
C ILE A 30 9.92 -17.83 1.50
N THR A 31 10.51 -17.71 2.68
CA THR A 31 9.83 -17.18 3.87
C THR A 31 9.74 -15.65 3.83
N PRO A 32 8.81 -15.03 4.57
CA PRO A 32 8.73 -13.58 4.71
C PRO A 32 10.03 -12.95 5.25
N GLU A 33 10.77 -13.68 6.08
CA GLU A 33 12.04 -13.20 6.65
C GLU A 33 13.17 -13.20 5.61
N GLU A 34 13.22 -14.22 4.75
CA GLU A 34 14.15 -14.27 3.62
C GLU A 34 13.84 -13.19 2.58
N ALA A 35 12.57 -12.90 2.33
CA ALA A 35 12.14 -11.83 1.42
C ALA A 35 12.69 -10.45 1.82
N ARG A 36 12.76 -10.15 3.14
CA ARG A 36 13.28 -8.88 3.67
C ARG A 36 14.76 -8.65 3.33
N HIS A 37 15.55 -9.72 3.30
CA HIS A 37 16.99 -9.67 3.07
C HIS A 37 17.37 -10.04 1.62
N HIS A 38 16.39 -10.36 0.77
CA HIS A 38 16.65 -10.83 -0.57
C HIS A 38 17.31 -9.75 -1.44
N PRO A 39 18.33 -10.10 -2.27
CA PRO A 39 19.01 -9.16 -3.16
C PRO A 39 18.08 -8.39 -4.10
N TRP A 40 16.96 -9.00 -4.47
CA TRP A 40 15.94 -8.42 -5.38
C TRP A 40 14.65 -7.99 -4.67
N ARG A 41 14.70 -7.68 -3.37
CA ARG A 41 13.52 -7.26 -2.59
C ARG A 41 12.75 -6.07 -3.19
N ASN A 42 13.43 -5.22 -3.96
CA ASN A 42 12.83 -4.04 -4.61
C ASN A 42 12.48 -4.27 -6.09
N ARG A 43 12.54 -5.51 -6.59
CA ARG A 43 12.26 -5.80 -8.01
C ARG A 43 10.76 -5.84 -8.27
N ILE A 44 10.26 -4.89 -9.05
CA ILE A 44 8.86 -4.82 -9.47
C ILE A 44 8.63 -5.82 -10.61
N THR A 45 7.54 -6.59 -10.53
CA THR A 45 7.15 -7.59 -11.54
C THR A 45 6.10 -7.07 -12.50
N ARG A 46 5.39 -6.02 -12.10
CA ARG A 46 4.27 -5.46 -12.85
C ARG A 46 4.24 -3.94 -12.75
N GLY A 47 4.21 -3.29 -13.91
CA GLY A 47 4.15 -1.85 -14.03
C GLY A 47 3.58 -1.44 -15.38
N LEU A 48 2.92 -0.30 -15.42
CA LEU A 48 2.44 0.28 -16.67
C LEU A 48 3.62 0.55 -17.62
N GLY A 49 3.48 0.15 -18.88
CA GLY A 49 4.51 0.34 -19.91
C GLY A 49 5.63 -0.70 -19.93
N MET A 50 5.66 -1.67 -19.00
CA MET A 50 6.67 -2.75 -19.03
C MET A 50 6.35 -3.86 -20.04
N ASN A 51 5.07 -4.05 -20.38
CA ASN A 51 4.60 -5.06 -21.32
C ASN A 51 3.43 -4.45 -22.13
N PRO A 52 3.24 -4.80 -23.42
CA PRO A 52 2.07 -4.38 -24.19
C PRO A 52 0.73 -4.76 -23.54
N ASN A 53 0.70 -5.85 -22.77
CA ASN A 53 -0.45 -6.25 -21.98
C ASN A 53 -0.13 -6.17 -20.49
N VAL A 54 -0.98 -5.48 -19.73
CA VAL A 54 -0.87 -5.39 -18.27
C VAL A 54 -2.09 -6.01 -17.63
N THR A 55 -1.89 -7.01 -16.78
CA THR A 55 -2.94 -7.51 -15.90
C THR A 55 -3.07 -6.52 -14.74
N VAL A 56 -4.27 -6.00 -14.47
CA VAL A 56 -4.50 -5.14 -13.30
C VAL A 56 -5.19 -5.93 -12.19
N ALA A 57 -4.87 -5.63 -10.93
CA ALA A 57 -5.68 -6.11 -9.81
C ALA A 57 -6.89 -5.19 -9.66
N ILE A 58 -8.08 -5.78 -9.55
CA ILE A 58 -9.33 -5.06 -9.34
C ILE A 58 -9.94 -5.60 -8.05
N ASN A 59 -10.13 -4.72 -7.08
CA ASN A 59 -10.78 -5.01 -5.82
C ASN A 59 -12.05 -4.15 -5.70
N ILE A 60 -13.10 -4.72 -5.10
CA ILE A 60 -14.38 -4.04 -4.89
C ILE A 60 -14.63 -4.00 -3.38
N TYR A 61 -15.01 -2.83 -2.87
CA TYR A 61 -15.26 -2.60 -1.45
C TYR A 61 -16.62 -1.92 -1.26
N ASP A 62 -17.32 -2.33 -0.21
CA ASP A 62 -18.53 -1.65 0.27
C ASP A 62 -18.13 -0.50 1.17
N TRP A 63 -18.73 0.67 0.95
CA TRP A 63 -18.39 1.91 1.66
C TRP A 63 -19.49 2.28 2.63
N GLN A 64 -19.07 2.76 3.80
CA GLN A 64 -19.94 3.34 4.82
C GLN A 64 -19.66 4.85 4.96
N PRO A 65 -20.67 5.64 5.39
CA PRO A 65 -20.43 7.02 5.76
C PRO A 65 -19.34 7.13 6.82
N GLY A 66 -18.29 7.91 6.53
CA GLY A 66 -17.13 8.09 7.41
C GLY A 66 -15.89 7.30 6.99
N ASP A 67 -16.01 6.34 6.07
CA ASP A 67 -14.84 5.65 5.51
C ASP A 67 -13.94 6.63 4.76
N THR A 68 -12.64 6.54 5.02
CA THR A 68 -11.64 7.34 4.32
C THR A 68 -10.61 6.47 3.64
N LEU A 69 -10.34 6.77 2.37
CA LEU A 69 -9.30 6.14 1.56
C LEU A 69 -8.09 7.06 1.43
N VAL A 70 -6.95 6.50 1.78
CA VAL A 70 -5.64 7.12 1.65
C VAL A 70 -4.92 6.44 0.49
N LEU A 71 -4.77 7.17 -0.61
CA LEU A 71 -3.96 6.76 -1.75
C LEU A 71 -2.55 7.34 -1.59
N CYS A 72 -1.54 6.49 -1.47
CA CYS A 72 -0.17 6.96 -1.30
C CYS A 72 0.86 6.12 -2.10
N SER A 73 2.00 6.75 -2.35
CA SER A 73 3.18 6.04 -2.85
C SER A 73 3.92 5.37 -1.69
N ASP A 74 4.84 4.47 -2.00
CA ASP A 74 5.79 3.91 -1.02
C ASP A 74 6.72 4.98 -0.42
N GLY A 75 6.73 6.20 -0.97
CA GLY A 75 7.37 7.34 -0.32
C GLY A 75 6.73 7.70 1.01
N LEU A 76 5.43 7.48 1.21
CA LEU A 76 4.77 7.80 2.48
C LEU A 76 4.99 6.69 3.51
N THR A 77 4.61 5.47 3.16
CA THR A 77 4.58 4.32 4.09
C THR A 77 5.95 3.83 4.55
N ARG A 78 7.04 4.33 3.94
CA ARG A 78 8.41 4.13 4.44
C ARG A 78 8.78 5.03 5.61
N HIS A 79 8.08 6.16 5.77
CA HIS A 79 8.42 7.20 6.74
C HIS A 79 7.35 7.39 7.80
N VAL A 80 6.09 7.16 7.44
CA VAL A 80 4.93 7.30 8.33
C VAL A 80 4.26 5.94 8.45
N ASN A 81 4.05 5.49 9.68
CA ASN A 81 3.41 4.21 9.94
C ASN A 81 1.88 4.32 9.84
N ASP A 82 1.22 3.17 9.78
CA ASP A 82 -0.24 3.09 9.64
C ASP A 82 -0.95 3.85 10.78
N ASP A 83 -0.56 3.66 12.05
CA ASP A 83 -1.22 4.31 13.19
C ASP A 83 -1.16 5.84 13.12
N GLU A 84 -0.03 6.40 12.66
CA GLU A 84 0.13 7.84 12.43
C GLU A 84 -0.77 8.33 11.28
N ILE A 85 -0.87 7.56 10.19
CA ILE A 85 -1.78 7.86 9.08
C ILE A 85 -3.23 7.86 9.57
N ALA A 86 -3.64 6.84 10.33
CA ALA A 86 -4.99 6.76 10.92
C ALA A 86 -5.27 7.98 11.80
N ALA A 87 -4.34 8.31 12.70
CA ALA A 87 -4.52 9.43 13.61
C ALA A 87 -4.72 10.75 12.86
N LEU A 88 -3.93 11.03 11.81
CA LEU A 88 -4.07 12.26 11.04
C LEU A 88 -5.37 12.29 10.24
N VAL A 89 -5.73 11.19 9.60
CA VAL A 89 -6.93 11.10 8.76
C VAL A 89 -8.22 11.18 9.58
N MET A 90 -8.21 10.65 10.81
CA MET A 90 -9.38 10.69 11.69
C MET A 90 -9.58 12.04 12.39
N ASN A 91 -8.52 12.84 12.57
CA ASN A 91 -8.58 14.08 13.35
C ASN A 91 -8.60 15.36 12.49
N TYR A 92 -8.30 15.27 11.20
CA TYR A 92 -8.18 16.43 10.32
C TYR A 92 -9.04 16.27 9.07
N LEU A 93 -9.39 17.40 8.43
CA LEU A 93 -9.98 17.36 7.09
C LEU A 93 -8.95 16.83 6.08
N PRO A 94 -9.36 16.21 4.95
CA PRO A 94 -8.43 15.58 4.02
C PRO A 94 -7.25 16.46 3.57
N ARG A 95 -7.49 17.76 3.37
CA ARG A 95 -6.43 18.71 2.97
C ARG A 95 -5.38 18.93 4.06
N GLU A 96 -5.82 19.01 5.31
CA GLU A 96 -4.97 19.23 6.48
C GLU A 96 -4.20 17.95 6.81
N ALA A 97 -4.87 16.80 6.77
CA ALA A 97 -4.23 15.49 6.94
C ALA A 97 -3.10 15.30 5.92
N VAL A 98 -3.33 15.62 4.64
CA VAL A 98 -2.28 15.54 3.60
C VAL A 98 -1.12 16.48 3.89
N ALA A 99 -1.37 17.71 4.36
CA ALA A 99 -0.29 18.63 4.72
C ALA A 99 0.57 18.09 5.87
N HIS A 100 -0.05 17.51 6.90
CA HIS A 100 0.65 16.90 8.02
C HIS A 100 1.39 15.60 7.66
N LEU A 101 0.95 14.88 6.62
CA LEU A 101 1.59 13.64 6.16
C LEU A 101 2.88 13.88 5.34
N ILE A 102 3.12 15.10 4.88
CA ILE A 102 4.25 15.43 3.98
C ILE A 102 5.28 16.40 4.58
N GLU A 103 5.01 16.95 5.76
CA GLU A 103 5.92 17.81 6.53
C GLU A 103 6.80 16.99 7.48
#